data_AF-E3NEF5-F1
#
_entry.id   AF-E3NEF5-F1
#
_cell.length_a   1.000
_cell.length_b   1.000
_cell.length_c   1.000
_cell.angle_alpha   90.00
_cell.angle_beta   90.00
_cell.angle_gamma   90.00
#
_symmetry.space_group_name_H-M   'P 1'
#
loop_
_entity.id
_entity.type
_entity.pdbx_description
1 polymer ?
#
loop_
_entity_poly.entity_id
_entity_poly.type
_entity_poly.pdbx_seq_one_letter_code
_entity_poly.pdbx_strand_id
1 'polypeptide(L)'
;MATSSISSAAAAAKKNEVYGTTRNLTEVFMLLRSNAHQSRLIYKDDSDVIVRSRGDEERMALVELEDGRQETEEEPVWIHTADQVEFEFERVQRRLDELGEAQRKHISRPNFGDEAFEKEEKLMEQTTEQVTQMLTHCQRLIRMISGSHGKEKPMQQKLRENAAATLSLTLSQITDEFRGRQLKYLSDIQNRSRNVDNYLITTDPLIDAPNWAELEVSPSTELSMAQLQQFMNNDREVREREKEVMAVNSSIRELNTLFQDLSQMIVDQGSVIDRIDYNVEQSTIRVSKAVEDVFKAERYQRGNKKMHCICILTVAIIFVLILIIATKL
;
A
#
# COMPACT_ATOMS: atom_id res chain seq x y z
N MET A 1 -8.26 41.29 13.66
CA MET A 1 -8.40 40.18 12.68
C MET A 1 -7.33 40.30 11.59
N ALA A 2 -6.03 40.21 11.93
CA ALA A 2 -4.95 40.27 10.93
C ALA A 2 -3.63 39.63 11.41
N THR A 3 -3.68 38.59 12.23
CA THR A 3 -2.45 37.93 12.77
C THR A 3 -2.48 36.40 12.69
N SER A 4 -3.56 35.77 12.21
CA SER A 4 -3.65 34.31 12.10
C SER A 4 -3.16 33.74 10.75
N SER A 5 -2.96 34.57 9.73
CA SER A 5 -2.66 34.11 8.36
C SER A 5 -1.16 33.89 8.09
N ILE A 6 -0.26 34.31 8.98
CA ILE A 6 1.20 34.23 8.75
C ILE A 6 1.81 32.94 9.33
N SER A 7 1.16 32.31 10.32
CA SER A 7 1.71 31.10 10.97
C SER A 7 1.54 29.82 10.13
N SER A 8 0.52 29.77 9.26
CA SER A 8 0.25 28.62 8.38
C SER A 8 1.25 28.51 7.20
N ALA A 9 1.83 29.62 6.75
CA ALA A 9 2.79 29.62 5.65
C ALA A 9 4.20 29.16 6.09
N ALA A 10 4.54 29.28 7.38
CA ALA A 10 5.85 28.88 7.90
C ALA A 10 5.97 27.36 8.14
N ALA A 11 4.86 26.64 8.28
CA ALA A 11 4.85 25.19 8.53
C ALA A 11 5.01 24.35 7.25
N ALA A 12 4.69 24.90 6.08
CA ALA A 12 4.82 24.20 4.79
C ALA A 12 6.26 24.18 4.23
N ALA A 13 7.20 24.90 4.85
CA ALA A 13 8.56 25.07 4.34
C ALA A 13 9.58 24.02 4.85
N LYS A 14 9.15 23.00 5.60
CA LYS A 14 10.05 22.04 6.26
C LYS A 14 9.86 20.60 5.78
N LYS A 15 10.10 20.38 4.48
CA LYS A 15 10.59 19.12 3.88
C LYS A 15 10.77 19.31 2.38
N ASN A 16 11.84 20.00 1.98
CA ASN A 16 12.37 19.87 0.62
C ASN A 16 13.73 19.20 0.78
N GLU A 17 13.72 17.87 0.72
CA GLU A 17 14.95 17.11 0.45
C GLU A 17 15.51 17.58 -0.90
N VAL A 18 16.83 17.64 -0.97
CA VAL A 18 17.60 18.18 -2.09
C VAL A 18 17.48 17.23 -3.29
N TYR A 19 16.35 17.31 -4.00
CA TYR A 19 16.28 16.84 -5.38
C TYR A 19 16.85 17.96 -6.26
N GLY A 20 17.73 17.62 -7.20
CA GLY A 20 18.38 18.57 -8.10
C GLY A 20 17.37 19.43 -8.88
N THR A 21 17.84 20.47 -9.56
CA THR A 21 16.98 21.38 -10.34
C THR A 21 16.17 20.59 -11.39
N THR A 22 14.85 20.49 -11.21
CA THR A 22 13.94 19.88 -12.18
C THR A 22 13.33 20.96 -13.08
N ARG A 23 13.15 20.64 -14.37
CA ARG A 23 12.44 21.51 -15.33
C ARG A 23 11.23 20.77 -15.88
N ASN A 24 10.04 21.31 -15.68
CA ASN A 24 8.82 20.79 -16.29
C ASN A 24 8.79 21.21 -17.78
N LEU A 25 8.69 20.22 -18.67
CA LEU A 25 8.67 20.42 -20.13
C LEU A 25 7.31 20.08 -20.75
N THR A 26 6.30 19.82 -19.93
CA THR A 26 4.99 19.34 -20.37
C THR A 26 4.31 20.35 -21.28
N GLU A 27 4.37 21.65 -20.97
CA GLU A 27 3.77 22.69 -21.82
C GLU A 27 4.46 22.81 -23.19
N VAL A 28 5.80 22.79 -23.20
CA VAL A 28 6.59 22.82 -24.43
C VAL A 28 6.27 21.60 -25.29
N PHE A 29 6.19 20.43 -24.66
CA PHE A 29 5.79 19.20 -25.34
C PHE A 29 4.37 19.27 -25.92
N MET A 30 3.40 19.77 -25.15
CA MET A 30 2.01 19.91 -25.60
C MET A 30 1.89 20.88 -26.77
N LEU A 31 2.64 21.98 -26.74
CA LEU A 31 2.69 22.98 -27.81
C LEU A 31 3.35 22.41 -29.07
N LEU A 32 4.44 21.66 -28.93
CA LEU A 32 5.09 20.97 -30.07
C LEU A 32 4.19 19.87 -30.66
N ARG A 33 3.49 19.11 -29.82
CA ARG A 33 2.52 18.09 -30.23
C ARG A 33 1.34 18.70 -30.99
N SER A 34 0.78 19.78 -30.48
CA SER A 34 -0.32 20.51 -31.13
C SER A 34 0.13 21.11 -32.47
N ASN A 35 1.30 21.77 -32.50
CA ASN A 35 1.89 22.29 -33.74
C ASN A 35 2.19 21.19 -34.76
N ALA A 36 2.70 20.03 -34.34
CA ALA A 36 2.93 18.90 -35.25
C ALA A 36 1.63 18.38 -35.88
N HIS A 37 0.55 18.30 -35.10
CA HIS A 37 -0.78 17.94 -35.62
C HIS A 37 -1.33 18.99 -36.60
N GLN A 38 -1.18 20.28 -36.28
CA GLN A 38 -1.61 21.37 -37.17
C GLN A 38 -0.78 21.44 -38.46
N SER A 39 0.53 21.25 -38.36
CA SER A 39 1.43 21.21 -39.51
C SER A 39 1.05 20.07 -40.46
N ARG A 40 0.72 18.88 -39.95
CA ARG A 40 0.25 17.75 -40.75
C ARG A 40 -1.09 18.03 -41.46
N LEU A 41 -1.98 18.83 -40.86
CA LEU A 41 -3.25 19.22 -41.48
C LEU A 41 -3.05 20.25 -42.61
N ILE A 42 -2.10 21.18 -42.47
CA ILE A 42 -1.77 22.18 -43.48
C ILE A 42 -1.18 21.53 -44.75
N TYR A 43 -0.32 20.52 -44.61
CA TYR A 43 0.22 19.78 -45.76
C TYR A 43 -0.76 18.77 -46.38
N LYS A 44 -1.96 18.57 -45.82
CA LYS A 44 -2.99 17.70 -46.39
C LYS A 44 -3.91 18.42 -47.37
N ASP A 45 -3.97 19.75 -47.31
CA ASP A 45 -4.85 20.57 -48.16
C ASP A 45 -4.19 20.97 -49.50
N ASP A 46 -2.86 20.96 -49.57
CA ASP A 46 -2.09 21.36 -50.76
C ASP A 46 -1.89 20.24 -51.81
N SER A 47 -2.38 19.03 -51.56
CA SER A 47 -2.32 17.93 -52.54
C SER A 47 -3.57 17.79 -53.42
N ASP A 48 -4.59 18.64 -53.27
CA ASP A 48 -5.89 18.43 -53.91
C ASP A 48 -6.05 19.03 -55.32
N VAL A 49 -4.95 19.41 -56.00
CA VAL A 49 -5.05 19.96 -57.37
C VAL A 49 -4.48 19.08 -58.48
N ILE A 50 -3.55 18.14 -58.26
CA ILE A 50 -3.12 17.26 -59.36
C ILE A 50 -2.77 15.85 -58.84
N VAL A 51 -3.74 14.92 -58.93
CA VAL A 51 -3.65 13.57 -59.53
C VAL A 51 -4.90 12.80 -59.11
N ARG A 52 -5.95 12.90 -59.94
CA ARG A 52 -6.99 11.87 -60.00
C ARG A 52 -6.45 10.69 -60.80
N SER A 53 -5.85 9.70 -60.14
CA SER A 53 -6.07 8.28 -60.47
C SER A 53 -5.29 7.36 -59.52
N ARG A 54 -6.06 6.60 -58.75
CA ARG A 54 -5.90 5.14 -58.58
C ARG A 54 -4.70 4.65 -57.75
N GLY A 55 -5.03 4.09 -56.59
CA GLY A 55 -4.21 3.08 -55.92
C GLY A 55 -4.06 3.35 -54.43
N ASP A 56 -4.67 2.48 -53.64
CA ASP A 56 -4.39 2.31 -52.21
C ASP A 56 -2.89 2.41 -51.92
N GLU A 57 -2.51 3.21 -50.92
CA GLU A 57 -1.27 3.10 -50.12
C GLU A 57 -0.88 4.46 -49.55
N GLU A 58 -1.68 4.99 -48.62
CA GLU A 58 -1.16 5.80 -47.51
C GLU A 58 -2.16 5.90 -46.35
N ARG A 59 -2.98 4.85 -46.21
CA ARG A 59 -3.54 4.45 -44.92
C ARG A 59 -2.44 3.79 -44.10
N MET A 60 -1.34 4.51 -43.84
CA MET A 60 -0.57 4.27 -42.63
C MET A 60 -1.38 4.90 -41.49
N ALA A 61 -2.48 4.22 -41.19
CA ALA A 61 -3.30 4.40 -40.01
C ALA A 61 -2.46 3.98 -38.79
N LEU A 62 -1.52 4.85 -38.40
CA LEU A 62 -1.12 4.95 -37.01
C LEU A 62 -2.35 5.41 -36.25
N VAL A 63 -3.05 4.43 -35.67
CA VAL A 63 -4.23 4.60 -34.82
C VAL A 63 -5.25 5.55 -35.46
N GLU A 64 -5.92 5.05 -36.51
CA GLU A 64 -7.30 5.50 -36.73
C GLU A 64 -8.00 5.22 -35.40
N LEU A 65 -8.43 6.28 -34.72
CA LEU A 65 -9.30 6.17 -33.55
C LEU A 65 -10.52 5.40 -34.03
N GLU A 66 -10.45 4.08 -33.88
CA GLU A 66 -11.60 3.20 -33.98
C GLU A 66 -12.61 3.79 -33.01
N ASP A 67 -13.63 4.37 -33.62
CA ASP A 67 -14.77 5.00 -33.02
C ASP A 67 -15.28 4.11 -31.89
N GLY A 68 -15.00 4.53 -30.65
CA GLY A 68 -15.93 4.41 -29.53
C GLY A 68 -16.51 3.02 -29.26
N ARG A 69 -15.90 1.92 -29.70
CA ARG A 69 -16.13 0.64 -29.03
C ARG A 69 -15.36 0.77 -27.72
N GLN A 70 -16.04 1.35 -26.73
CA GLN A 70 -15.88 0.96 -25.34
C GLN A 70 -16.11 -0.56 -25.31
N GLU A 71 -15.12 -1.33 -25.73
CA GLU A 71 -14.65 -2.39 -24.87
C GLU A 71 -14.33 -1.64 -23.58
N THR A 72 -15.31 -1.57 -22.68
CA THR A 72 -15.01 -1.46 -21.27
C THR A 72 -14.00 -2.56 -21.04
N GLU A 73 -12.70 -2.24 -21.10
CA GLU A 73 -11.66 -3.02 -20.45
C GLU A 73 -12.15 -3.05 -19.01
N GLU A 74 -12.92 -4.09 -18.68
CA GLU A 74 -13.44 -4.31 -17.35
C GLU A 74 -12.22 -4.28 -16.45
N GLU A 75 -12.15 -3.26 -15.60
CA GLU A 75 -11.07 -3.08 -14.67
C GLU A 75 -10.91 -4.41 -13.92
N PRO A 76 -9.70 -4.98 -13.88
CA PRO A 76 -9.50 -6.25 -13.20
C PRO A 76 -10.11 -6.20 -11.80
N VAL A 77 -10.92 -7.21 -11.46
CA VAL A 77 -11.67 -7.28 -10.19
C VAL A 77 -10.76 -7.07 -8.96
N TRP A 78 -9.47 -7.43 -9.08
CA TRP A 78 -8.51 -7.24 -8.00
C TRP A 78 -8.22 -5.76 -7.69
N ILE A 79 -8.43 -4.84 -8.63
CA ILE A 79 -8.27 -3.39 -8.43
C ILE A 79 -9.31 -2.89 -7.43
N HIS A 80 -10.59 -3.24 -7.61
CA HIS A 80 -11.63 -2.88 -6.65
C HIS A 80 -11.36 -3.47 -5.25
N THR A 81 -10.81 -4.68 -5.18
CA THR A 81 -10.41 -5.24 -3.89
C THR A 81 -9.18 -4.55 -3.29
N ALA A 82 -8.28 -4.01 -4.12
CA ALA A 82 -7.14 -3.21 -3.67
C ALA A 82 -7.62 -1.86 -3.09
N ASP A 83 -8.53 -1.17 -3.77
CA ASP A 83 -9.17 0.05 -3.28
C ASP A 83 -9.90 -0.20 -1.95
N GLN A 84 -10.57 -1.36 -1.84
CA GLN A 84 -11.22 -1.76 -0.60
C GLN A 84 -10.20 -1.97 0.55
N VAL A 85 -9.02 -2.54 0.27
CA VAL A 85 -7.96 -2.69 1.27
C VAL A 85 -7.42 -1.34 1.70
N GLU A 86 -7.17 -0.42 0.76
CA GLU A 86 -6.70 0.94 1.08
C GLU A 86 -7.72 1.69 1.96
N PHE A 87 -9.01 1.58 1.65
CA PHE A 87 -10.07 2.15 2.48
C PHE A 87 -10.11 1.54 3.89
N GLU A 88 -9.92 0.23 4.01
CA GLU A 88 -9.86 -0.44 5.31
C GLU A 88 -8.60 -0.04 6.10
N PHE A 89 -7.46 0.23 5.45
CA PHE A 89 -6.27 0.77 6.13
C PHE A 89 -6.52 2.12 6.79
N GLU A 90 -7.14 3.06 6.08
CA GLU A 90 -7.50 4.37 6.66
C GLU A 90 -8.45 4.21 7.86
N ARG A 91 -9.34 3.21 7.78
CA ARG A 91 -10.27 2.89 8.87
C ARG A 91 -9.55 2.28 10.06
N VAL A 92 -8.60 1.37 9.84
CA VAL A 92 -7.75 0.79 10.89
C VAL A 92 -6.95 1.89 11.58
N GLN A 93 -6.30 2.77 10.81
CA GLN A 93 -5.51 3.87 11.36
C GLN A 93 -6.35 4.80 12.25
N ARG A 94 -7.55 5.18 11.83
CA ARG A 94 -8.47 5.97 12.67
C ARG A 94 -8.81 5.26 13.98
N ARG A 95 -9.12 3.96 13.93
CA ARG A 95 -9.41 3.17 15.15
C ARG A 95 -8.18 3.01 16.04
N LEU A 96 -6.99 2.89 15.47
CA LEU A 96 -5.73 2.86 16.21
C LEU A 96 -5.46 4.17 16.96
N ASP A 97 -5.79 5.31 16.34
CA ASP A 97 -5.64 6.62 16.95
C ASP A 97 -6.64 6.83 18.09
N GLU A 98 -7.91 6.47 17.87
CA GLU A 98 -8.94 6.48 18.91
C GLU A 98 -8.56 5.57 20.09
N LEU A 99 -8.06 4.37 19.83
CA LEU A 99 -7.57 3.46 20.88
C LEU A 99 -6.39 4.06 21.64
N GLY A 100 -5.45 4.67 20.92
CA GLY A 100 -4.30 5.33 21.54
C GLY A 100 -4.71 6.52 22.44
N GLU A 101 -5.74 7.27 22.05
CA GLU A 101 -6.32 8.33 22.89
C GLU A 101 -7.02 7.77 24.12
N ALA A 102 -7.82 6.71 23.95
CA ALA A 102 -8.51 6.03 25.06
C ALA A 102 -7.50 5.44 26.07
N GLN A 103 -6.45 4.77 25.60
CA GLN A 103 -5.38 4.20 26.44
C GLN A 103 -4.62 5.29 27.21
N ARG A 104 -4.29 6.42 26.56
CA ARG A 104 -3.67 7.58 27.23
C ARG A 104 -4.59 8.20 28.28
N LYS A 105 -5.88 8.29 27.98
CA LYS A 105 -6.88 8.79 28.91
C LYS A 105 -7.02 7.85 30.11
N HIS A 106 -7.09 6.54 29.88
CA HIS A 106 -7.16 5.51 30.92
C HIS A 106 -5.96 5.55 31.87
N ILE A 107 -4.72 5.62 31.34
CA ILE A 107 -3.52 5.68 32.19
C ILE A 107 -3.44 6.98 33.00
N SER A 108 -3.90 8.11 32.43
CA SER A 108 -3.86 9.42 33.09
C SER A 108 -4.89 9.59 34.21
N ARG A 109 -5.96 8.77 34.21
CA ARG A 109 -7.03 8.84 35.21
C ARG A 109 -6.70 7.93 36.40
N PRO A 110 -6.75 8.45 37.64
CA PRO A 110 -6.68 7.59 38.83
C PRO A 110 -7.87 6.61 38.84
N ASN A 111 -7.63 5.37 39.28
CA ASN A 111 -8.68 4.36 39.34
C ASN A 111 -9.53 4.60 40.59
N PHE A 112 -10.76 5.11 40.41
CA PHE A 112 -11.71 5.33 41.49
C PHE A 112 -12.75 4.19 41.61
N GLY A 113 -12.69 3.17 40.75
CA GLY A 113 -13.70 2.11 40.70
C GLY A 113 -15.07 2.57 40.17
N ASP A 114 -15.10 3.70 39.46
CA ASP A 114 -16.33 4.26 38.90
C ASP A 114 -16.82 3.45 37.69
N GLU A 115 -18.14 3.38 37.50
CA GLU A 115 -18.77 2.74 36.33
C GLU A 115 -18.27 3.33 35.00
N ALA A 116 -17.83 4.59 35.00
CA ALA A 116 -17.24 5.25 33.85
C ALA A 116 -15.85 4.71 33.47
N PHE A 117 -15.07 4.22 34.44
CA PHE A 117 -13.75 3.62 34.22
C PHE A 117 -13.89 2.22 33.62
N GLU A 118 -14.79 1.40 34.18
CA GLU A 118 -15.09 0.07 33.66
C GLU A 118 -15.67 0.11 32.23
N LYS A 119 -16.49 1.13 31.92
CA LYS A 119 -16.98 1.38 30.55
C LYS A 119 -15.85 1.74 29.58
N GLU A 120 -14.83 2.46 30.06
CA GLU A 120 -13.66 2.85 29.25
C GLU A 120 -12.76 1.64 28.98
N GLU A 121 -12.53 0.77 29.98
CA GLU A 121 -11.81 -0.51 29.82
C GLU A 121 -12.49 -1.41 28.77
N LYS A 122 -13.80 -1.64 28.90
CA LYS A 122 -14.57 -2.44 27.93
C LYS A 122 -14.52 -1.85 26.52
N LEU A 123 -14.57 -0.53 26.38
CA LEU A 123 -14.44 0.12 25.08
C LEU A 123 -13.05 -0.08 24.47
N MET A 124 -11.98 -0.03 25.28
CA MET A 124 -10.62 -0.31 24.81
C MET A 124 -10.44 -1.77 24.39
N GLU A 125 -10.97 -2.73 25.17
CA GLU A 125 -10.98 -4.15 24.82
C GLU A 125 -11.72 -4.37 23.48
N GLN A 126 -12.92 -3.81 23.33
CA GLN A 126 -13.72 -3.92 22.11
C GLN A 126 -13.03 -3.27 20.91
N THR A 127 -12.42 -2.10 21.08
CA THR A 127 -11.72 -1.40 19.99
C THR A 127 -10.46 -2.17 19.57
N THR A 128 -9.73 -2.75 20.54
CA THR A 128 -8.58 -3.62 20.29
C THR A 128 -8.99 -4.84 19.47
N GLU A 129 -10.10 -5.50 19.84
CA GLU A 129 -10.64 -6.64 19.10
C GLU A 129 -11.04 -6.25 17.67
N GLN A 130 -11.73 -5.11 17.51
CA GLN A 130 -12.11 -4.59 16.19
C GLN A 130 -10.89 -4.32 15.31
N VAL A 131 -9.84 -3.70 15.84
CA VAL A 131 -8.59 -3.46 15.11
C VAL A 131 -7.97 -4.78 14.65
N THR A 132 -7.87 -5.79 15.53
CA THR A 132 -7.35 -7.11 15.15
C THR A 132 -8.20 -7.76 14.05
N GLN A 133 -9.53 -7.70 14.17
CA GLN A 133 -10.44 -8.23 13.15
C GLN A 133 -10.28 -7.52 11.80
N MET A 134 -10.09 -6.20 11.80
CA MET A 134 -9.86 -5.44 10.58
C MET A 134 -8.49 -5.75 9.95
N LEU A 135 -7.44 -5.89 10.76
CA LEU A 135 -6.11 -6.31 10.27
C LEU A 135 -6.15 -7.71 9.63
N THR A 136 -6.81 -8.68 10.28
CA THR A 136 -6.99 -10.03 9.71
C THR A 136 -7.89 -10.03 8.47
N HIS A 137 -8.83 -9.08 8.37
CA HIS A 137 -9.65 -8.89 7.18
C HIS A 137 -8.81 -8.36 6.02
N CYS A 138 -8.01 -7.32 6.24
CA CYS A 138 -7.07 -6.78 5.25
C CYS A 138 -6.11 -7.86 4.75
N GLN A 139 -5.54 -8.66 5.66
CA GLN A 139 -4.67 -9.79 5.31
C GLN A 139 -5.37 -10.80 4.40
N ARG A 140 -6.63 -11.14 4.68
CA ARG A 140 -7.42 -12.05 3.84
C ARG A 140 -7.69 -11.46 2.46
N LEU A 141 -8.03 -10.17 2.37
CA LEU A 141 -8.20 -9.47 1.10
C LEU A 141 -6.91 -9.50 0.27
N ILE A 142 -5.75 -9.22 0.87
CA ILE A 142 -4.45 -9.27 0.19
C ILE A 142 -4.13 -10.68 -0.29
N ARG A 143 -4.41 -11.72 0.51
CA ARG A 143 -4.26 -13.11 0.09
C ARG A 143 -5.17 -13.47 -1.08
N MET A 144 -6.39 -12.95 -1.13
CA MET A 144 -7.28 -13.13 -2.29
C MET A 144 -6.73 -12.44 -3.53
N ILE A 145 -6.16 -11.24 -3.40
CA ILE A 145 -5.49 -10.53 -4.51
C ILE A 145 -4.30 -11.37 -5.01
N SER A 146 -3.44 -11.87 -4.11
CA SER A 146 -2.29 -12.72 -4.47
C SER A 146 -2.68 -14.08 -5.04
N GLY A 147 -3.79 -14.67 -4.59
CA GLY A 147 -4.31 -15.96 -5.05
C GLY A 147 -5.26 -15.87 -6.26
N SER A 148 -5.63 -14.67 -6.69
CA SER A 148 -6.46 -14.46 -7.87
C SER A 148 -5.67 -14.86 -9.12
N HIS A 149 -5.96 -16.03 -9.67
CA HIS A 149 -5.38 -16.52 -10.92
C HIS A 149 -6.43 -16.43 -12.04
N GLY A 150 -6.64 -15.21 -12.55
CA GLY A 150 -7.42 -14.99 -13.76
C GLY A 150 -6.66 -15.40 -15.03
N LYS A 151 -7.34 -15.40 -16.19
CA LYS A 151 -6.70 -15.45 -17.52
C LYS A 151 -6.03 -14.10 -17.85
N GLU A 152 -5.23 -13.59 -16.93
CA GLU A 152 -4.61 -12.28 -17.03
C GLU A 152 -3.43 -12.33 -18.03
N LYS A 153 -3.20 -11.21 -18.72
CA LYS A 153 -1.97 -11.04 -19.51
C LYS A 153 -0.77 -11.10 -18.55
N PRO A 154 0.42 -11.57 -19.00
CA PRO A 154 1.60 -11.68 -18.13
C PRO A 154 2.02 -10.32 -17.52
N MET A 155 1.67 -9.19 -18.13
CA MET A 155 1.89 -7.86 -17.55
C MET A 155 0.92 -7.56 -16.40
N GLN A 156 -0.36 -7.92 -16.54
CA GLN A 156 -1.38 -7.72 -15.51
C GLN A 156 -1.08 -8.57 -14.28
N GLN A 157 -0.60 -9.81 -14.48
CA GLN A 157 -0.14 -10.66 -13.39
C GLN A 157 0.98 -10.01 -12.59
N LYS A 158 2.01 -9.46 -13.27
CA LYS A 158 3.11 -8.75 -12.59
C LYS A 158 2.65 -7.50 -11.85
N LEU A 159 1.68 -6.77 -12.41
CA LEU A 159 1.13 -5.59 -11.76
C LEU A 159 0.37 -5.97 -10.48
N ARG A 160 -0.44 -7.03 -10.52
CA ARG A 160 -1.14 -7.58 -9.36
C ARG A 160 -0.18 -8.03 -8.26
N GLU A 161 0.90 -8.73 -8.62
CA GLU A 161 1.95 -9.16 -7.67
C GLU A 161 2.72 -7.97 -7.07
N ASN A 162 2.85 -6.86 -7.80
CA ASN A 162 3.44 -5.62 -7.28
C ASN A 162 2.49 -4.88 -6.34
N ALA A 163 1.21 -4.77 -6.72
CA ALA A 163 0.17 -4.18 -5.88
C ALA A 163 0.02 -4.94 -4.56
N ALA A 164 -0.09 -6.28 -4.61
CA ALA A 164 -0.17 -7.12 -3.42
C ALA A 164 1.04 -6.94 -2.50
N ALA A 165 2.26 -6.76 -3.05
CA ALA A 165 3.46 -6.51 -2.24
C ALA A 165 3.40 -5.16 -1.53
N THR A 166 2.97 -4.13 -2.24
CA THR A 166 2.85 -2.77 -1.69
C THR A 166 1.79 -2.74 -0.58
N LEU A 167 0.65 -3.41 -0.79
CA LEU A 167 -0.39 -3.57 0.24
C LEU A 167 0.11 -4.42 1.43
N SER A 168 0.92 -5.44 1.18
CA SER A 168 1.52 -6.26 2.25
C SER A 168 2.47 -5.45 3.11
N LEU A 169 3.31 -4.60 2.49
CA LEU A 169 4.26 -3.75 3.19
C LEU A 169 3.54 -2.71 4.06
N THR A 170 2.53 -2.05 3.52
CA THR A 170 1.72 -1.07 4.26
C THR A 170 0.97 -1.71 5.43
N LEU A 171 0.37 -2.89 5.23
CA LEU A 171 -0.24 -3.66 6.33
C LEU A 171 0.78 -4.05 7.42
N SER A 172 1.99 -4.42 7.05
CA SER A 172 3.07 -4.70 8.01
C SER A 172 3.42 -3.46 8.83
N GLN A 173 3.53 -2.28 8.20
CA GLN A 173 3.82 -1.02 8.89
C GLN A 173 2.72 -0.68 9.91
N ILE A 174 1.45 -0.82 9.53
CA ILE A 174 0.31 -0.58 10.44
C ILE A 174 0.33 -1.59 11.61
N THR A 175 0.64 -2.85 11.33
CA THR A 175 0.73 -3.91 12.35
C THR A 175 1.87 -3.65 13.34
N ASP A 176 3.04 -3.23 12.85
CA ASP A 176 4.18 -2.84 13.68
C ASP A 176 3.87 -1.62 14.55
N GLU A 177 3.18 -0.63 13.99
CA GLU A 177 2.71 0.53 14.75
C GLU A 177 1.73 0.11 15.85
N PHE A 178 0.75 -0.74 15.55
CA PHE A 178 -0.20 -1.23 16.54
C PHE A 178 0.50 -1.97 17.68
N ARG A 179 1.43 -2.88 17.34
CA ARG A 179 2.26 -3.59 18.33
C ARG A 179 3.08 -2.62 19.18
N GLY A 180 3.70 -1.61 18.57
CA GLY A 180 4.46 -0.59 19.28
C GLY A 180 3.60 0.18 20.29
N ARG A 181 2.37 0.56 19.90
CA ARG A 181 1.39 1.21 20.78
C ARG A 181 0.96 0.29 21.93
N GLN A 182 0.67 -0.99 21.66
CA GLN A 182 0.29 -1.97 22.69
C GLN A 182 1.43 -2.28 23.67
N LEU A 183 2.66 -2.41 23.20
CA LEU A 183 3.84 -2.60 24.05
C LEU A 183 4.10 -1.39 24.94
N LYS A 184 3.93 -0.18 24.39
CA LYS A 184 4.01 1.06 25.17
C LYS A 184 2.93 1.09 26.25
N TYR A 185 1.70 0.76 25.89
CA TYR A 185 0.59 0.70 26.83
C TYR A 185 0.83 -0.29 27.98
N LEU A 186 1.32 -1.50 27.65
CA LEU A 186 1.71 -2.51 28.62
C LEU A 186 2.81 -1.99 29.57
N SER A 187 3.82 -1.32 29.02
CA SER A 187 4.89 -0.70 29.82
C SER A 187 4.35 0.40 30.73
N ASP A 188 3.40 1.19 30.26
CA ASP A 188 2.79 2.28 31.04
C ASP A 188 1.95 1.73 32.21
N ILE A 189 1.19 0.65 31.99
CA ILE A 189 0.49 -0.08 33.06
C ILE A 189 1.49 -0.64 34.09
N GLN A 190 2.57 -1.26 33.63
CA GLN A 190 3.59 -1.82 34.52
C GLN A 190 4.33 -0.75 35.35
N ASN A 191 4.64 0.40 34.73
CA ASN A 191 5.26 1.52 35.42
C ASN A 191 4.33 2.13 36.46
N ARG A 192 3.03 2.23 36.16
CA ARG A 192 2.03 2.64 37.15
C ARG A 192 1.96 1.64 38.31
N SER A 193 1.99 0.33 38.05
CA SER A 193 2.02 -0.70 39.11
C SER A 193 3.21 -0.50 40.04
N ARG A 194 4.43 -0.44 39.50
CA ARG A 194 5.65 -0.24 40.30
C ARG A 194 5.62 1.04 41.13
N ASN A 195 5.06 2.12 40.58
CA ASN A 195 4.93 3.37 41.30
C ASN A 195 3.91 3.24 42.45
N VAL A 196 2.76 2.62 42.21
CA VAL A 196 1.75 2.35 43.25
C VAL A 196 2.32 1.46 44.35
N ASP A 197 3.05 0.40 43.99
CA ASP A 197 3.73 -0.48 44.94
C ASP A 197 4.77 0.28 45.77
N ASN A 198 5.58 1.14 45.14
CA ASN A 198 6.55 1.99 45.84
C ASN A 198 5.87 3.04 46.75
N TYR A 199 4.72 3.61 46.37
CA TYR A 199 3.99 4.54 47.24
C TYR A 199 3.30 3.83 48.41
N LEU A 200 2.86 2.59 48.25
CA LEU A 200 2.28 1.76 49.33
C LEU A 200 3.33 1.17 50.28
N ILE A 201 4.56 0.93 49.82
CA ILE A 201 5.68 0.46 50.67
C ILE A 201 6.28 1.60 51.52
N THR A 202 5.94 2.88 51.25
CA THR A 202 6.48 4.02 52.04
C THR A 202 5.73 4.32 53.33
N THR A 203 4.68 3.59 53.69
CA THR A 203 4.16 3.62 55.07
C THR A 203 4.96 2.66 55.94
N ASP A 204 6.10 3.16 56.42
CA ASP A 204 6.93 2.66 57.53
C ASP A 204 7.70 1.33 57.30
N PRO A 205 9.05 1.31 57.33
CA PRO A 205 9.85 0.09 57.25
C PRO A 205 9.89 -0.66 58.59
N LEU A 206 8.73 -0.91 59.22
CA LEU A 206 8.66 -1.60 60.51
C LEU A 206 8.12 -3.04 60.43
N ILE A 207 7.79 -3.54 59.25
CA ILE A 207 7.34 -4.92 59.09
C ILE A 207 8.23 -5.59 58.05
N ASP A 208 9.33 -6.14 58.55
CA ASP A 208 10.06 -7.21 57.90
C ASP A 208 9.04 -8.25 57.42
N ALA A 209 9.15 -8.68 56.16
CA ALA A 209 8.16 -9.50 55.48
C ALA A 209 7.70 -10.67 56.37
N PRO A 210 6.40 -10.80 56.71
CA PRO A 210 5.94 -11.94 57.47
C PRO A 210 6.16 -13.18 56.61
N ASN A 211 7.01 -14.06 57.08
CA ASN A 211 7.21 -15.39 56.51
C ASN A 211 5.85 -16.12 56.60
N TRP A 212 5.13 -16.22 55.48
CA TRP A 212 3.77 -16.77 55.39
C TRP A 212 3.61 -18.21 55.91
N ALA A 213 4.72 -18.89 56.22
CA ALA A 213 4.76 -20.25 56.71
C ALA A 213 4.66 -20.39 58.25
N GLU A 214 4.73 -19.30 59.03
CA GLU A 214 4.81 -19.36 60.50
C GLU A 214 3.77 -18.48 61.23
N LEU A 215 2.72 -18.06 60.53
CA LEU A 215 1.64 -17.28 61.14
C LEU A 215 0.69 -18.21 61.94
N GLU A 216 1.11 -18.62 63.13
CA GLU A 216 0.15 -19.00 64.18
C GLU A 216 -0.71 -17.78 64.48
N VAL A 217 -1.96 -17.82 63.99
CA VAL A 217 -2.97 -16.79 64.23
C VAL A 217 -3.31 -16.77 65.72
N SER A 218 -2.62 -15.93 66.47
CA SER A 218 -3.05 -15.54 67.81
C SER A 218 -4.33 -14.68 67.65
N PRO A 219 -5.45 -15.05 68.29
CA PRO A 219 -6.78 -14.48 68.01
C PRO A 219 -7.00 -13.05 68.54
N SER A 220 -5.94 -12.30 68.85
CA SER A 220 -6.02 -10.99 69.50
C SER A 220 -5.44 -9.82 68.68
N THR A 221 -4.98 -10.05 67.44
CA THR A 221 -4.60 -8.93 66.57
C THR A 221 -5.81 -8.53 65.74
N GLU A 222 -6.67 -7.70 66.31
CA GLU A 222 -7.71 -6.99 65.55
C GLU A 222 -7.02 -6.07 64.55
N LEU A 223 -6.77 -6.58 63.33
CA LEU A 223 -6.50 -5.76 62.17
C LEU A 223 -7.62 -4.72 62.09
N SER A 224 -7.26 -3.44 62.15
CA SER A 224 -8.22 -2.36 62.02
C SER A 224 -9.03 -2.59 60.74
N MET A 225 -10.35 -2.40 60.79
CA MET A 225 -11.23 -2.57 59.63
C MET A 225 -10.76 -1.73 58.43
N ALA A 226 -10.07 -0.62 58.68
CA ALA A 226 -9.41 0.20 57.65
C ALA A 226 -8.22 -0.49 56.97
N GLN A 227 -7.41 -1.26 57.71
CA GLN A 227 -6.28 -2.03 57.17
C GLN A 227 -6.76 -3.24 56.36
N LEU A 228 -7.81 -3.94 56.83
CA LEU A 228 -8.42 -5.02 56.07
C LEU A 228 -9.05 -4.52 54.77
N GLN A 229 -9.70 -3.36 54.81
CA GLN A 229 -10.28 -2.73 53.62
C GLN A 229 -9.20 -2.25 52.63
N GLN A 230 -8.05 -1.77 53.11
CA GLN A 230 -6.90 -1.45 52.24
C GLN A 230 -6.32 -2.69 51.56
N PHE A 231 -6.16 -3.80 52.27
CA PHE A 231 -5.70 -5.07 51.67
C PHE A 231 -6.70 -5.62 50.65
N MET A 232 -8.01 -5.59 50.95
CA MET A 232 -9.06 -6.05 50.02
C MET A 232 -9.17 -5.15 48.79
N ASN A 233 -9.03 -3.83 48.93
CA ASN A 233 -9.02 -2.89 47.81
C ASN A 233 -7.78 -3.07 46.94
N ASN A 234 -6.60 -3.31 47.55
CA ASN A 234 -5.36 -3.61 46.83
C ASN A 234 -5.47 -4.91 46.04
N ASP A 235 -5.97 -5.98 46.65
CA ASP A 235 -6.15 -7.29 46.01
C ASP A 235 -7.20 -7.28 44.86
N ARG A 236 -8.19 -6.37 44.93
CA ARG A 236 -9.11 -6.12 43.82
C ARG A 236 -8.44 -5.35 42.68
N GLU A 237 -7.69 -4.30 43.02
CA GLU A 237 -7.00 -3.47 42.03
C GLU A 237 -5.88 -4.25 41.31
N VAL A 238 -5.16 -5.13 42.01
CA VAL A 238 -4.17 -6.04 41.42
C VAL A 238 -4.83 -7.02 40.44
N ARG A 239 -5.94 -7.65 40.81
CA ARG A 239 -6.67 -8.59 39.93
C ARG A 239 -7.25 -7.93 38.68
N GLU A 240 -7.80 -6.73 38.81
CA GLU A 240 -8.30 -5.96 37.66
C GLU A 240 -7.16 -5.60 36.70
N ARG A 241 -5.99 -5.23 37.22
CA ARG A 241 -4.80 -4.96 36.39
C ARG A 241 -4.21 -6.22 35.75
N GLU A 242 -4.19 -7.35 36.45
CA GLU A 242 -3.76 -8.63 35.86
C GLU A 242 -4.66 -9.02 34.67
N LYS A 243 -5.97 -8.80 34.78
CA LYS A 243 -6.92 -9.01 33.68
C LYS A 243 -6.59 -8.13 32.48
N GLU A 244 -6.30 -6.84 32.70
CA GLU A 244 -5.94 -5.90 31.64
C GLU A 244 -4.62 -6.30 30.95
N VAL A 245 -3.60 -6.66 31.73
CA VAL A 245 -2.31 -7.16 31.20
C VAL A 245 -2.52 -8.43 30.37
N MET A 246 -3.38 -9.35 30.84
CA MET A 246 -3.69 -10.58 30.10
C MET A 246 -4.43 -10.29 28.79
N ALA A 247 -5.34 -9.32 28.77
CA ALA A 247 -6.05 -8.90 27.56
C ALA A 247 -5.09 -8.32 26.51
N VAL A 248 -4.19 -7.41 26.92
CA VAL A 248 -3.15 -6.85 26.05
C VAL A 248 -2.19 -7.95 25.55
N ASN A 249 -1.79 -8.87 26.43
CA ASN A 249 -0.92 -9.98 26.06
C ASN A 249 -1.59 -10.95 25.06
N SER A 250 -2.90 -11.20 25.20
CA SER A 250 -3.67 -11.98 24.22
C SER A 250 -3.68 -11.30 22.86
N SER A 251 -3.97 -9.98 22.83
CA SER A 251 -3.93 -9.19 21.60
C SER A 251 -2.55 -9.22 20.94
N ILE A 252 -1.45 -9.07 21.70
CA ILE A 252 -0.08 -9.16 21.19
C ILE A 252 0.21 -10.57 20.62
N ARG A 253 -0.33 -11.62 21.24
CA ARG A 253 -0.17 -13.00 20.75
C ARG A 253 -0.87 -13.21 19.40
N GLU A 254 -2.09 -12.71 19.26
CA GLU A 254 -2.84 -12.72 17.98
C GLU A 254 -2.14 -11.87 16.91
N LEU A 255 -1.52 -10.76 17.29
CA LEU A 255 -0.71 -9.97 16.37
C LEU A 255 0.57 -10.69 15.95
N ASN A 256 1.16 -11.51 16.81
CA ASN A 256 2.36 -12.26 16.48
C ASN A 256 2.09 -13.31 15.39
N THR A 257 0.94 -13.99 15.45
CA THR A 257 0.56 -14.93 14.39
C THR A 257 0.31 -14.20 13.07
N LEU A 258 -0.40 -13.07 13.11
CA LEU A 258 -0.59 -12.21 11.93
C LEU A 258 0.75 -11.70 11.38
N PHE A 259 1.68 -11.29 12.24
CA PHE A 259 3.00 -10.80 11.85
C PHE A 259 3.86 -11.89 11.19
N GLN A 260 3.87 -13.11 11.73
CA GLN A 260 4.59 -14.23 11.11
C GLN A 260 4.05 -14.52 9.71
N ASP A 261 2.73 -14.49 9.56
CA ASP A 261 2.07 -14.66 8.27
C ASP A 261 2.38 -13.52 7.27
N LEU A 262 2.43 -12.27 7.74
CA LEU A 262 2.81 -11.11 6.92
C LEU A 262 4.28 -11.16 6.53
N SER A 263 5.16 -11.53 7.46
CA SER A 263 6.59 -11.68 7.22
C SER A 263 6.84 -12.73 6.15
N GLN A 264 6.18 -13.88 6.22
CA GLN A 264 6.24 -14.90 5.18
C GLN A 264 5.77 -14.35 3.82
N MET A 265 4.64 -13.65 3.80
CA MET A 265 4.10 -13.04 2.58
C MET A 265 5.04 -11.99 1.96
N ILE A 266 5.79 -11.23 2.77
CA ILE A 266 6.78 -10.25 2.29
C ILE A 266 8.06 -10.93 1.82
N VAL A 267 8.53 -11.96 2.54
CA VAL A 267 9.73 -12.73 2.18
C VAL A 267 9.53 -13.46 0.85
N ASP A 268 8.39 -14.12 0.65
CA ASP A 268 8.06 -14.81 -0.60
C ASP A 268 7.94 -13.86 -1.79
N GLN A 269 7.63 -12.59 -1.51
CA GLN A 269 7.56 -11.53 -2.50
C GLN A 269 8.94 -10.91 -2.82
N GLY A 270 9.96 -11.10 -2.00
CA GLY A 270 11.28 -10.48 -2.17
C GLY A 270 11.33 -9.01 -1.75
N SER A 271 12.53 -8.46 -1.58
CA SER A 271 12.72 -7.05 -1.22
C SER A 271 12.19 -6.11 -2.31
N VAL A 272 11.51 -5.02 -1.93
CA VAL A 272 11.07 -3.95 -2.86
C VAL A 272 12.23 -3.45 -3.73
N ILE A 273 13.44 -3.40 -3.17
CA ILE A 273 14.65 -2.96 -3.89
C ILE A 273 15.06 -3.97 -4.95
N ASP A 274 15.04 -5.26 -4.63
CA ASP A 274 15.37 -6.35 -5.56
C ASP A 274 14.43 -6.33 -6.78
N ARG A 275 13.16 -5.93 -6.57
CA ARG A 275 12.17 -5.80 -7.64
C ARG A 275 12.41 -4.60 -8.56
N ILE A 276 12.86 -3.46 -8.04
CA ILE A 276 13.16 -2.28 -8.89
C ILE A 276 14.38 -2.58 -9.75
N ASP A 277 15.46 -3.06 -9.13
CA ASP A 277 16.69 -3.39 -9.83
C ASP A 277 16.45 -4.48 -10.87
N TYR A 278 15.72 -5.55 -10.52
CA TYR A 278 15.31 -6.58 -11.45
C TYR A 278 14.48 -6.02 -12.62
N ASN A 279 13.47 -5.19 -12.36
CA ASN A 279 12.63 -4.65 -13.44
C ASN A 279 13.39 -3.68 -14.36
N VAL A 280 14.32 -2.89 -13.81
CA VAL A 280 15.20 -2.01 -14.59
C VAL A 280 16.19 -2.84 -15.42
N GLU A 281 16.77 -3.88 -14.85
CA GLU A 281 17.66 -4.81 -15.55
C GLU A 281 16.91 -5.54 -16.68
N GLN A 282 15.72 -6.09 -16.39
CA GLN A 282 14.88 -6.74 -17.40
C GLN A 282 14.47 -5.78 -18.52
N SER A 283 14.18 -4.52 -18.19
CA SER A 283 13.88 -3.49 -19.20
C SER A 283 15.09 -3.22 -20.07
N THR A 284 16.27 -3.12 -19.47
CA THR A 284 17.55 -2.94 -20.20
C THR A 284 17.82 -4.11 -21.15
N ILE A 285 17.63 -5.35 -20.68
CA ILE A 285 17.76 -6.56 -21.51
C ILE A 285 16.75 -6.55 -22.67
N ARG A 286 15.48 -6.19 -22.41
CA ARG A 286 14.43 -6.11 -23.43
C ARG A 286 14.75 -5.07 -24.50
N VAL A 287 15.22 -3.88 -24.10
CA VAL A 287 15.64 -2.83 -25.03
C VAL A 287 16.82 -3.29 -25.87
N SER A 288 17.83 -3.92 -25.24
CA SER A 288 18.98 -4.46 -25.97
C SER A 288 18.56 -5.48 -27.04
N LYS A 289 17.64 -6.39 -26.71
CA LYS A 289 17.09 -7.36 -27.68
C LYS A 289 16.26 -6.70 -28.77
N ALA A 290 15.43 -5.71 -28.42
CA ALA A 290 14.64 -4.97 -29.39
C ALA A 290 15.52 -4.23 -30.39
N VAL A 291 16.65 -3.67 -29.96
CA VAL A 291 17.65 -3.05 -30.84
C VAL A 291 18.24 -4.08 -31.80
N GLU A 292 18.60 -5.28 -31.32
CA GLU A 292 19.08 -6.37 -32.16
C GLU A 292 18.05 -6.81 -33.21
N ASP A 293 16.78 -6.94 -32.80
CA ASP A 293 15.67 -7.29 -33.69
C ASP A 293 15.43 -6.21 -34.76
N VAL A 294 15.57 -4.92 -34.41
CA VAL A 294 15.50 -3.81 -35.38
C VAL A 294 16.64 -3.90 -36.39
N PHE A 295 17.88 -4.16 -35.96
CA PHE A 295 19.00 -4.35 -36.88
C PHE A 295 18.82 -5.57 -37.79
N LYS A 296 18.26 -6.64 -37.23
CA LYS A 296 17.93 -7.85 -37.99
C LYS A 296 16.86 -7.54 -39.04
N ALA A 297 15.79 -6.85 -38.67
CA ALA A 297 14.74 -6.41 -39.58
C ALA A 297 15.27 -5.49 -40.70
N GLU A 298 16.15 -4.53 -40.37
CA GLU A 298 16.81 -3.67 -41.35
C GLU A 298 17.63 -4.50 -42.35
N ARG A 299 18.43 -5.47 -41.87
CA ARG A 299 19.20 -6.36 -42.73
C ARG A 299 18.30 -7.20 -43.65
N TYR A 300 17.18 -7.71 -43.15
CA TYR A 300 16.20 -8.42 -43.98
C TYR A 300 15.62 -7.50 -45.06
N GLN A 301 15.22 -6.27 -44.71
CA GLN A 301 14.68 -5.31 -45.66
C GLN A 301 15.70 -4.95 -46.75
N ARG A 302 16.96 -4.71 -46.37
CA ARG A 302 18.06 -4.35 -47.29
C ARG A 302 18.52 -5.53 -48.17
N GLY A 303 18.32 -6.76 -47.70
CA GLY A 303 18.67 -8.00 -48.41
C GLY A 303 17.65 -8.46 -49.45
N ASN A 304 16.44 -7.89 -49.48
CA ASN A 304 15.32 -8.32 -50.33
C ASN A 304 15.44 -7.92 -51.81
N LYS A 305 16.62 -8.06 -52.43
CA LYS A 305 16.82 -7.89 -53.88
C LYS A 305 15.92 -8.83 -54.72
N LYS A 306 15.56 -9.99 -54.16
CA LYS A 306 14.61 -10.94 -54.78
C LYS A 306 13.19 -10.37 -54.88
N MET A 307 12.76 -9.56 -53.90
CA MET A 307 11.45 -8.88 -53.93
C MET A 307 11.42 -7.84 -55.05
N HIS A 308 12.50 -7.07 -55.25
CA HIS A 308 12.61 -6.17 -56.39
C HIS A 308 12.58 -6.91 -57.73
N CYS A 309 13.24 -8.07 -57.85
CA CYS A 309 13.19 -8.89 -59.07
C CYS A 309 11.76 -9.37 -59.37
N ILE A 310 11.03 -9.84 -58.35
CA ILE A 310 9.62 -10.27 -58.49
C ILE A 310 8.74 -9.08 -58.91
N CYS A 311 8.90 -7.90 -58.28
CA CYS A 311 8.17 -6.69 -58.67
C CYS A 311 8.48 -6.25 -60.12
N ILE A 312 9.74 -6.32 -60.57
CA ILE A 312 10.10 -5.99 -61.96
C ILE A 312 9.44 -6.99 -62.92
N LEU A 313 9.45 -8.28 -62.59
CA LEU A 313 8.87 -9.33 -63.42
C LEU A 313 7.35 -9.20 -63.53
N THR A 314 6.64 -8.84 -62.45
CA THR A 314 5.20 -8.59 -62.50
C THR A 314 4.86 -7.34 -63.32
N VAL A 315 5.61 -6.25 -63.18
CA VAL A 315 5.45 -5.04 -64.00
C VAL A 315 5.68 -5.35 -65.49
N ALA A 316 6.69 -6.15 -65.82
CA ALA A 316 6.96 -6.56 -67.20
C ALA A 316 5.80 -7.38 -67.80
N ILE A 317 5.21 -8.30 -67.04
CA ILE A 317 4.04 -9.09 -67.49
C ILE A 317 2.84 -8.17 -67.75
N ILE A 318 2.57 -7.22 -66.86
CA ILE A 318 1.47 -6.25 -67.02
C ILE A 318 1.69 -5.40 -68.27
N PHE A 319 2.92 -4.94 -68.51
CA PHE A 319 3.27 -4.16 -69.70
C PHE A 319 3.03 -4.96 -70.99
N VAL A 320 3.44 -6.23 -71.04
CA VAL A 320 3.17 -7.12 -72.18
C VAL A 320 1.68 -7.34 -72.40
N LEU A 321 0.90 -7.53 -71.32
CA LEU A 321 -0.56 -7.68 -71.42
C LEU A 321 -1.22 -6.41 -72.00
N ILE A 322 -0.78 -5.22 -71.60
CA ILE A 322 -1.29 -3.95 -72.14
C ILE A 322 -0.96 -3.82 -73.63
N LEU A 323 0.26 -4.18 -74.05
CA LEU A 323 0.65 -4.14 -75.47
C LEU A 323 -0.15 -5.12 -76.33
N ILE A 324 -0.42 -6.32 -75.82
CA ILE A 324 -1.25 -7.30 -76.54
C ILE A 324 -2.68 -6.77 -76.71
N ILE A 325 -3.25 -6.17 -75.67
CA ILE A 325 -4.59 -5.57 -75.76
C ILE A 325 -4.58 -4.40 -76.76
N ALA A 326 -3.58 -3.52 -76.72
CA ALA A 326 -3.49 -2.37 -77.61
C ALA A 326 -3.21 -2.72 -79.08
N THR A 327 -2.60 -3.87 -79.35
CA THR A 327 -2.32 -4.35 -80.73
C THR A 327 -3.40 -5.26 -81.30
N LYS A 328 -4.23 -5.85 -80.43
CA LYS A 328 -5.39 -6.68 -80.80
C LYS A 328 -6.71 -5.90 -80.87
N LEU A 329 -6.71 -4.66 -80.38
CA LEU A 329 -7.78 -3.66 -80.61
C LEU A 329 -7.51 -2.90 -81.91
#